data_AF-A0A2N5K216-F1
#
_entry.id   AF-A0A2N5K216-F1
#
_cell.length_a   1.000
_cell.length_b   1.000
_cell.length_c   1.000
_cell.angle_alpha   90.00
_cell.angle_beta   90.00
_cell.angle_gamma   90.00
#
_symmetry.space_group_name_H-M   'P 1'
#
loop_
_entity.id
_entity.type
_entity.pdbx_description
1 polymer ?
#
loop_
_entity_poly.entity_id
_entity_poly.type
_entity_poly.pdbx_seq_one_letter_code
_entity_poly.pdbx_strand_id
1 'polypeptide(L)'
;MRFSTLTSALALVALTIAVGTLVALWARPQPISAAANVTPMRQITVVGRGEAKATPDTAAIQIGVQTEAPTAREALTDNNAKMTALVAKLKELGVADQDIQTSNISIYPRYDNNGREVLGYQVS
;
A
#
# COMPACT_ATOMS: atom_id res chain seq x y z
N MET A 1 -98.43 4.08 42.63
CA MET A 1 -98.24 5.06 41.53
C MET A 1 -96.77 5.49 41.57
N ARG A 2 -95.89 4.82 40.81
CA ARG A 2 -95.28 5.26 39.53
C ARG A 2 -94.56 6.61 39.64
N PHE A 3 -93.23 6.65 39.37
CA PHE A 3 -92.43 7.73 38.72
C PHE A 3 -90.92 7.71 39.10
N SER A 4 -90.13 6.65 38.77
CA SER A 4 -88.65 6.77 38.84
C SER A 4 -87.88 6.03 37.73
N THR A 5 -88.55 5.55 36.68
CA THR A 5 -87.94 4.70 35.64
C THR A 5 -87.24 5.48 34.52
N LEU A 6 -87.16 6.81 34.59
CA LEU A 6 -86.62 7.63 33.50
C LEU A 6 -85.11 7.95 33.62
N THR A 7 -84.52 7.87 34.82
CA THR A 7 -83.09 8.18 35.03
C THR A 7 -82.18 6.98 34.79
N SER A 8 -82.69 5.76 34.94
CA SER A 8 -81.93 4.51 34.78
C SER A 8 -81.59 4.18 33.33
N ALA A 9 -82.37 4.68 32.36
CA ALA A 9 -82.16 4.39 30.94
C ALA A 9 -80.93 5.10 30.36
N LEU A 10 -80.60 6.31 30.82
CA LEU A 10 -79.42 7.05 30.35
C LEU A 10 -78.11 6.50 30.91
N ALA A 11 -78.11 6.02 32.16
CA ALA A 11 -76.94 5.44 32.80
C ALA A 11 -76.53 4.09 32.17
N LEU A 12 -77.50 3.32 31.65
CA LEU A 12 -77.23 2.04 31.01
C LEU A 12 -76.54 2.19 29.65
N VAL A 13 -76.86 3.25 28.90
CA VAL A 13 -76.28 3.51 27.56
C VAL A 13 -74.85 4.05 27.65
N ALA A 14 -74.54 4.87 28.66
CA ALA A 14 -73.17 5.35 28.89
C ALA A 14 -72.22 4.20 29.30
N LEU A 15 -72.72 3.22 30.05
CA LEU A 15 -71.93 2.08 30.51
C LEU A 15 -71.59 1.11 29.37
N THR A 16 -72.48 0.92 28.40
CA THR A 16 -72.22 0.01 27.26
C THR A 16 -71.18 0.57 26.29
N ILE A 17 -71.11 1.89 26.11
CA ILE A 17 -70.08 2.55 25.28
C ILE A 17 -68.70 2.49 25.95
N ALA A 18 -68.64 2.65 27.27
CA ALA A 18 -67.40 2.54 28.03
C ALA A 18 -66.83 1.11 28.02
N VAL A 19 -67.69 0.09 28.10
CA VAL A 19 -67.24 -1.32 28.01
C VAL A 19 -66.80 -1.67 26.58
N GLY A 20 -67.50 -1.18 25.56
CA GLY A 20 -67.12 -1.43 24.15
C GLY A 20 -65.75 -0.85 23.76
N THR A 21 -65.41 0.34 24.28
CA THR A 21 -64.12 0.99 24.02
C THR A 21 -62.96 0.33 24.76
N LEU A 22 -63.21 -0.23 25.94
CA LEU A 22 -62.23 -1.03 26.68
C LEU A 22 -61.88 -2.32 25.93
N VAL A 23 -62.86 -3.07 25.43
CA VAL A 23 -62.64 -4.33 24.69
C VAL A 23 -61.86 -4.10 23.38
N ALA A 24 -62.13 -2.99 22.68
CA ALA A 24 -61.43 -2.65 21.44
C ALA A 24 -59.92 -2.35 21.64
N LEU A 25 -59.50 -1.99 22.86
CA LEU A 25 -58.09 -1.74 23.16
C LEU A 25 -57.29 -3.03 23.39
N TRP A 26 -57.94 -4.11 23.83
CA TRP A 26 -57.31 -5.43 24.03
C TRP A 26 -57.16 -6.23 22.74
N ALA A 27 -57.95 -5.90 21.70
CA ALA A 27 -57.92 -6.61 20.42
C ALA A 27 -56.90 -6.04 19.41
N ARG A 28 -56.00 -5.15 19.82
CA ARG A 28 -54.97 -4.62 18.92
C ARG A 28 -53.93 -5.70 18.59
N PRO A 29 -53.67 -6.00 17.31
CA PRO A 29 -52.67 -6.98 16.93
C PRO A 29 -51.28 -6.51 17.40
N GLN A 30 -50.63 -7.34 18.22
CA GLN A 30 -49.27 -7.10 18.70
C GLN A 30 -48.28 -7.38 17.55
N PRO A 31 -47.23 -6.57 17.36
CA PRO A 31 -46.20 -6.88 16.38
C PRO A 31 -45.44 -8.13 16.81
N ILE A 32 -45.48 -9.19 15.99
CA ILE A 32 -44.66 -10.38 16.18
C ILE A 32 -43.24 -10.03 15.71
N SER A 33 -42.35 -9.72 16.64
CA SER A 33 -40.93 -9.59 16.33
C SER A 33 -40.35 -10.98 16.07
N ALA A 34 -40.02 -11.27 14.81
CA ALA A 34 -39.26 -12.45 14.44
C ALA A 34 -37.83 -12.30 14.98
N ALA A 35 -37.52 -12.95 16.11
CA ALA A 35 -36.16 -13.11 16.56
C ALA A 35 -35.47 -14.08 15.60
N ALA A 36 -34.65 -13.55 14.68
CA ALA A 36 -33.78 -14.36 13.85
C ALA A 36 -32.77 -15.07 14.76
N ASN A 37 -33.02 -16.35 15.06
CA ASN A 37 -32.05 -17.22 15.71
C ASN A 37 -30.93 -17.52 14.70
N VAL A 38 -29.93 -16.64 14.65
CA VAL A 38 -28.70 -16.87 13.88
C VAL A 38 -27.90 -17.94 14.62
N THR A 39 -27.91 -19.17 14.11
CA THR A 39 -27.04 -20.23 14.59
C THR A 39 -25.58 -19.76 14.46
N PRO A 40 -24.80 -19.68 15.56
CA PRO A 40 -23.42 -19.21 15.46
C PRO A 40 -22.59 -20.21 14.65
N MET A 41 -21.99 -19.72 13.57
CA MET A 41 -21.10 -20.51 12.71
C MET A 41 -19.84 -20.91 13.49
N ARG A 42 -19.46 -22.19 13.44
CA ARG A 42 -18.24 -22.69 14.09
C ARG A 42 -17.03 -22.29 13.25
N GLN A 43 -16.30 -21.27 13.68
CA GLN A 43 -15.11 -20.76 13.00
C GLN A 43 -13.88 -20.87 13.90
N ILE A 44 -12.75 -21.26 13.30
CA ILE A 44 -11.42 -21.17 13.91
C ILE A 44 -10.65 -20.14 13.10
N THR A 45 -10.29 -19.03 13.73
CA THR A 45 -9.46 -17.98 13.14
C THR A 45 -8.06 -18.09 13.71
N VAL A 46 -7.07 -18.25 12.85
CA VAL A 46 -5.66 -18.29 13.25
C VAL A 46 -4.95 -17.11 12.63
N VAL A 47 -4.22 -16.36 13.46
CA VAL A 47 -3.33 -15.28 12.99
C VAL A 47 -1.91 -15.78 13.14
N GLY A 48 -1.25 -16.06 12.02
CA GLY A 48 0.15 -16.43 11.98
C GLY A 48 1.02 -15.22 11.65
N ARG A 49 2.14 -15.06 12.35
CA ARG A 49 3.20 -14.10 12.00
C ARG A 49 4.47 -14.89 11.66
N GLY A 50 4.99 -14.70 10.47
CA GLY A 50 6.28 -15.25 10.04
C GLY A 50 7.34 -14.15 9.98
N GLU A 51 8.53 -14.45 10.48
CA GLU A 51 9.70 -13.58 10.36
C GLU A 51 10.85 -14.44 9.84
N ALA A 52 11.57 -13.93 8.84
CA ALA A 52 12.76 -14.56 8.30
C ALA A 52 13.92 -13.57 8.41
N LYS A 53 15.02 -14.01 9.02
CA LYS A 53 16.26 -13.24 9.11
C LYS A 53 17.33 -14.00 8.36
N ALA A 54 18.08 -13.29 7.52
CA ALA A 54 19.23 -13.81 6.82
C ALA A 54 20.37 -12.80 6.92
N THR A 55 21.60 -13.29 7.02
CA THR A 55 22.80 -12.46 6.92
C THR A 55 23.04 -12.14 5.44
N PRO A 56 23.23 -10.86 5.07
CA PRO A 56 23.63 -10.52 3.70
C PRO A 56 24.94 -11.21 3.31
N ASP A 57 24.98 -11.83 2.14
CA ASP A 57 26.11 -12.62 1.63
C ASP A 57 26.73 -12.04 0.34
N THR A 58 26.14 -10.98 -0.21
CA THR A 58 26.54 -10.36 -1.47
C THR A 58 26.76 -8.87 -1.28
N ALA A 59 27.81 -8.32 -1.92
CA ALA A 59 28.09 -6.89 -1.96
C ALA A 59 28.25 -6.41 -3.41
N ALA A 60 27.56 -5.33 -3.77
CA ALA A 60 27.71 -4.67 -5.06
C ALA A 60 28.54 -3.39 -4.89
N ILE A 61 29.61 -3.26 -5.68
CA ILE A 61 30.51 -2.09 -5.67
C ILE A 61 30.55 -1.50 -7.07
N GLN A 62 30.41 -0.17 -7.16
CA GLN A 62 30.50 0.55 -8.43
C GLN A 62 31.77 1.41 -8.44
N ILE A 63 32.63 1.17 -9.41
CA ILE A 63 33.92 1.86 -9.60
C ILE A 63 33.90 2.49 -10.98
N GLY A 64 34.19 3.79 -11.06
CA GLY A 64 34.32 4.53 -12.31
C GLY A 64 35.76 4.91 -12.60
N VAL A 65 36.13 4.96 -13.87
CA VAL A 65 37.43 5.48 -14.34
C VAL A 65 37.17 6.69 -15.21
N GLN A 66 37.69 7.84 -14.79
CA GLN A 66 37.61 9.08 -15.55
C GLN A 66 38.98 9.43 -16.13
N THR A 67 39.00 9.81 -17.39
CA THR A 67 40.21 10.28 -18.10
C THR A 67 39.93 11.54 -18.87
N GLU A 68 40.97 12.36 -19.02
CA GLU A 68 40.87 13.68 -19.64
C GLU A 68 42.08 13.88 -20.55
N ALA A 69 41.82 14.30 -21.78
CA ALA A 69 42.87 14.59 -22.75
C ALA A 69 42.46 15.69 -23.73
N PRO A 70 43.40 16.31 -24.46
CA PRO A 70 43.10 17.31 -25.48
C PRO A 70 42.19 16.79 -26.60
N THR A 71 42.30 15.49 -26.93
CA THR A 71 41.46 14.85 -27.94
C THR A 71 40.60 13.73 -27.36
N ALA A 72 39.40 13.53 -27.92
CA ALA A 72 38.51 12.44 -27.52
C ALA A 72 39.16 11.06 -27.69
N ARG A 73 39.99 10.90 -28.72
CA ARG A 73 40.70 9.65 -29.02
C ARG A 73 41.71 9.31 -27.94
N GLU A 74 42.54 10.27 -27.53
CA GLU A 74 43.51 10.08 -26.46
C GLU A 74 42.80 9.79 -25.14
N ALA A 75 41.75 10.56 -24.81
CA ALA A 75 41.00 10.36 -23.58
C ALA A 75 40.39 8.95 -23.51
N LEU A 76 39.86 8.44 -24.64
CA LEU A 76 39.31 7.09 -24.73
C LEU A 76 40.38 6.00 -24.67
N THR A 77 41.51 6.17 -25.37
CA THR A 77 42.63 5.23 -25.32
C THR A 77 43.17 5.09 -23.90
N ASP A 78 43.36 6.21 -23.21
CA ASP A 78 43.81 6.23 -21.81
C ASP A 78 42.77 5.61 -20.88
N ASN A 79 41.48 5.85 -21.13
CA ASN A 79 40.40 5.25 -20.34
C ASN A 79 40.44 3.72 -20.45
N ASN A 80 40.50 3.21 -21.69
CA ASN A 80 40.52 1.79 -21.97
C ASN A 80 41.75 1.10 -21.34
N ALA A 81 42.92 1.73 -21.40
CA ALA A 81 44.12 1.21 -20.77
C ALA A 81 43.97 1.12 -19.23
N LYS A 82 43.45 2.17 -18.59
CA LYS A 82 43.22 2.19 -17.13
C LYS A 82 42.12 1.21 -16.70
N MET A 83 41.03 1.10 -17.46
CA MET A 83 39.98 0.11 -17.22
C MET A 83 40.51 -1.32 -17.32
N THR A 84 41.32 -1.61 -18.34
CA THR A 84 41.96 -2.93 -18.51
C THR A 84 42.86 -3.26 -17.32
N ALA A 85 43.66 -2.30 -16.85
CA ALA A 85 44.52 -2.47 -15.69
C ALA A 85 43.71 -2.68 -14.39
N LEU A 86 42.62 -1.94 -14.20
CA LEU A 86 41.72 -2.11 -13.07
C LEU A 86 41.10 -3.51 -13.05
N VAL A 87 40.56 -3.95 -14.19
CA VAL A 87 39.98 -5.29 -14.33
C VAL A 87 41.02 -6.37 -14.05
N ALA A 88 42.25 -6.23 -14.58
CA ALA A 88 43.33 -7.17 -14.29
C ALA A 88 43.66 -7.23 -12.79
N LYS A 89 43.68 -6.08 -12.10
CA LYS A 89 43.90 -6.03 -10.65
C LYS A 89 42.77 -6.67 -9.85
N LEU A 90 41.50 -6.49 -10.26
CA LEU A 90 40.38 -7.14 -9.59
C LEU A 90 40.45 -8.67 -9.73
N LYS A 91 40.86 -9.16 -10.91
CA LYS A 91 41.09 -10.59 -11.13
C LYS A 91 42.24 -11.12 -10.27
N GLU A 92 43.35 -10.39 -10.15
CA GLU A 92 44.46 -10.73 -9.26
C GLU A 92 44.03 -10.80 -7.79
N LEU A 93 43.06 -9.98 -7.38
CA LEU A 93 42.48 -9.98 -6.03
C LEU A 93 41.45 -11.11 -5.82
N GLY A 94 41.18 -11.93 -6.83
CA GLY A 94 40.29 -13.09 -6.74
C GLY A 94 38.83 -12.83 -7.10
N VAL A 95 38.51 -11.68 -7.69
CA VAL A 95 37.16 -11.41 -8.23
C VAL A 95 36.99 -12.22 -9.52
N ALA A 96 35.93 -13.03 -9.61
CA ALA A 96 35.67 -13.83 -10.81
C ALA A 96 35.22 -12.96 -11.98
N ASP A 97 35.58 -13.36 -13.20
CA ASP A 97 35.23 -12.63 -14.43
C ASP A 97 33.72 -12.40 -14.59
N GLN A 98 32.91 -13.34 -14.13
CA GLN A 98 31.44 -13.25 -14.17
C GLN A 98 30.86 -12.17 -13.24
N ASP A 99 31.62 -11.76 -12.22
CA ASP A 99 31.20 -10.76 -11.23
C ASP A 99 31.66 -9.34 -11.64
N ILE A 100 32.42 -9.22 -12.74
CA ILE A 100 32.92 -7.95 -13.27
C ILE A 100 32.08 -7.54 -14.48
N GLN A 101 31.35 -6.43 -14.37
CA GLN A 101 30.57 -5.88 -15.48
C GLN A 101 30.93 -4.41 -15.73
N THR A 102 31.10 -4.05 -17.01
CA THR A 102 31.20 -2.65 -17.45
C THR A 102 29.88 -2.25 -18.08
N SER A 103 29.26 -1.18 -17.59
CA SER A 103 27.86 -0.85 -17.93
C SER A 103 27.73 0.26 -18.96
N ASN A 104 28.57 1.31 -18.89
CA ASN A 104 28.43 2.50 -19.72
C ASN A 104 29.79 3.18 -19.98
N ILE A 105 29.95 3.76 -21.18
CA ILE A 105 31.03 4.70 -21.52
C ILE A 105 30.38 5.97 -22.04
N SER A 106 30.78 7.12 -21.49
CA SER A 106 30.30 8.44 -21.87
C SER A 106 31.47 9.36 -22.21
N ILE A 107 31.32 10.19 -23.24
CA ILE A 107 32.34 11.14 -23.68
C ILE A 107 31.74 12.54 -23.63
N TYR A 108 32.39 13.44 -22.91
CA TYR A 108 31.96 14.82 -22.74
C TYR A 108 33.06 15.80 -23.17
N PRO A 109 32.79 16.75 -24.07
CA PRO A 109 33.71 17.86 -24.31
C PRO A 109 33.74 18.78 -23.09
N ARG A 110 34.94 19.24 -22.73
CA ARG A 110 35.16 20.27 -21.71
C ARG A 110 35.34 21.61 -22.37
N TYR A 111 34.60 22.60 -21.90
CA TYR A 111 34.66 23.96 -22.40
C TYR A 111 35.37 24.88 -21.43
N ASP A 112 35.85 26.01 -21.93
CA ASP A 112 36.33 27.12 -21.12
C ASP A 112 35.20 27.74 -20.29
N ASN A 113 35.55 28.60 -19.33
CA ASN A 113 34.58 29.26 -18.47
C ASN A 113 33.53 30.10 -19.23
N ASN A 114 33.81 30.50 -20.48
CA ASN A 114 32.89 31.24 -21.33
C ASN A 114 32.04 30.35 -22.25
N GLY A 115 32.29 29.04 -22.28
CA GLY A 115 31.59 28.07 -23.14
C GLY A 115 31.88 28.21 -24.64
N ARG A 116 32.97 28.90 -25.01
CA ARG A 116 33.30 29.25 -26.40
C ARG A 116 34.36 28.34 -27.00
N GLU A 117 35.25 27.79 -26.18
CA GLU A 117 36.36 26.97 -26.66
C GLU A 117 36.37 25.61 -25.96
N VAL A 118 36.64 24.55 -26.73
CA VAL A 118 36.82 23.19 -26.19
C VAL A 118 38.25 23.07 -25.67
N LEU A 119 38.38 22.94 -24.35
CA LEU A 119 39.66 22.71 -23.66
C LEU A 119 40.13 21.26 -23.73
N GLY A 120 39.23 20.32 -24.03
CA GLY A 120 39.54 18.91 -24.18
C GLY A 120 38.32 18.03 -24.07
N TYR A 121 38.54 16.75 -23.82
CA TYR A 121 37.51 15.73 -23.70
C TYR A 121 37.71 14.90 -22.44
N GLN A 122 36.61 14.56 -21.82
CA GLN A 122 36.52 13.72 -20.65
C GLN A 122 35.77 12.44 -21.02
N VAL A 123 36.29 11.28 -20.59
CA VAL A 123 35.68 9.96 -20.79
C VAL A 123 35.47 9.31 -19.43
N SER A 124 34.28 8.75 -19.20
CA SER A 124 33.87 8.09 -17.95
C SER A 124 32.88 6.96 -18.17
#